data_AF-A0A430KQV3-F1
#
_entry.id   AF-A0A430KQV3-F1
#
_cell.length_a   1.000
_cell.length_b   1.000
_cell.length_c   1.000
_cell.angle_alpha   90.00
_cell.angle_beta   90.00
_cell.angle_gamma   90.00
#
_symmetry.space_group_name_H-M   'P 1'
#
loop_
_entity.id
_entity.type
_entity.pdbx_description
1 polymer ?
#
loop_
_entity_poly.entity_id
_entity_poly.type
_entity_poly.pdbx_seq_one_letter_code
_entity_poly.pdbx_strand_id
1 'polypeptide(L)'
;MKHFIGLLALTTSMSAMAVEGYQDIYLDKQADIIIHGIVCGDDLNNLNKLKPANIYTNTAEVEKGTYYFNSAYGEYSLTFNPTDNDAVMVRGLLTAGKTSTSDMNKQLCIVKDVEGLPAALRGYLKKVTLKANDPNWVQTMKDYALVAGKPAFGKGEY
;
A
#
# COMPACT_ATOMS: atom_id res chain seq x y z
N MET A 1 -53.64 6.80 4.11
CA MET A 1 -52.59 6.59 3.08
C MET A 1 -51.79 7.86 2.91
N LYS A 2 -50.51 7.86 3.34
CA LYS A 2 -49.45 8.77 2.86
C LYS A 2 -48.14 8.17 3.36
N HIS A 3 -47.43 7.53 2.45
CA HIS A 3 -46.21 6.77 2.70
C HIS A 3 -45.06 7.72 3.01
N PHE A 4 -44.42 7.51 4.16
CA PHE A 4 -43.06 7.98 4.39
C PHE A 4 -42.14 7.11 3.53
N ILE A 5 -41.64 7.67 2.43
CA ILE A 5 -40.51 7.09 1.69
C ILE A 5 -39.26 7.55 2.44
N GLY A 6 -38.83 6.73 3.40
CA GLY A 6 -37.50 6.85 3.96
C GLY A 6 -36.49 6.42 2.90
N LEU A 7 -35.78 7.39 2.32
CA LEU A 7 -34.57 7.12 1.55
C LEU A 7 -33.54 6.55 2.55
N LEU A 8 -33.47 5.23 2.68
CA LEU A 8 -32.30 4.59 3.25
C LEU A 8 -31.15 4.89 2.29
N ALA A 9 -30.29 5.83 2.69
CA ALA A 9 -28.97 5.95 2.10
C ALA A 9 -28.25 4.61 2.33
N LEU A 10 -28.25 3.76 1.30
CA LEU A 10 -27.36 2.61 1.22
C LEU A 10 -25.93 3.18 1.13
N THR A 11 -25.33 3.44 2.29
CA THR A 11 -23.89 3.51 2.41
C THR A 11 -23.38 2.11 2.10
N THR A 12 -23.16 1.81 0.83
CA THR A 12 -22.34 0.66 0.45
C THR A 12 -20.94 0.99 0.93
N SER A 13 -20.63 0.61 2.17
CA SER A 13 -19.25 0.42 2.59
C SER A 13 -18.69 -0.59 1.61
N MET A 14 -17.94 -0.07 0.62
CA MET A 14 -17.21 -0.90 -0.31
C MET A 14 -16.25 -1.67 0.57
N SER A 15 -16.58 -2.93 0.79
CA SER A 15 -15.70 -3.80 1.53
C SER A 15 -14.45 -3.93 0.66
N ALA A 16 -13.29 -3.68 1.26
CA ALA A 16 -12.03 -4.21 0.75
C ALA A 16 -12.26 -5.69 0.45
N MET A 17 -12.38 -6.00 -0.84
CA MET A 17 -12.59 -7.36 -1.34
C MET A 17 -11.22 -7.87 -1.76
N ALA A 18 -10.91 -9.11 -1.36
CA ALA A 18 -9.65 -9.76 -1.67
C ALA A 18 -9.41 -9.76 -3.18
N VAL A 19 -8.18 -9.46 -3.60
CA VAL A 19 -7.78 -9.70 -4.99
C VAL A 19 -7.60 -11.20 -5.17
N GLU A 20 -8.21 -11.75 -6.21
CA GLU A 20 -8.11 -13.18 -6.53
C GLU A 20 -6.65 -13.66 -6.56
N GLY A 21 -6.33 -14.66 -5.74
CA GLY A 21 -4.99 -15.26 -5.63
C GLY A 21 -4.01 -14.53 -4.72
N TYR A 22 -4.42 -13.46 -4.05
CA TYR A 22 -3.61 -12.73 -3.06
C TYR A 22 -4.24 -12.80 -1.67
N GLN A 23 -3.39 -12.94 -0.66
CA GLN A 23 -3.81 -12.83 0.74
C GLN A 23 -4.00 -11.36 1.11
N ASP A 24 -5.06 -11.05 1.84
CA ASP A 24 -5.29 -9.72 2.39
C ASP A 24 -4.35 -9.46 3.56
N ILE A 25 -3.70 -8.30 3.54
CA ILE A 25 -2.78 -7.84 4.57
C ILE A 25 -3.34 -6.58 5.21
N TYR A 26 -3.68 -6.71 6.49
CA TYR A 26 -4.05 -5.62 7.37
C TYR A 26 -2.94 -5.41 8.39
N LEU A 27 -2.66 -4.16 8.72
CA LEU A 27 -1.65 -3.86 9.72
C LEU A 27 -2.19 -4.10 11.14
N ASP A 28 -1.33 -4.54 12.03
CA ASP A 28 -1.58 -4.50 13.46
C ASP A 28 -1.03 -3.18 14.04
N LYS A 29 -1.93 -2.35 14.58
CA LYS A 29 -1.58 -1.08 15.25
C LYS A 29 -0.88 -1.28 16.60
N GLN A 30 -0.95 -2.48 17.18
CA GLN A 30 -0.28 -2.83 18.45
C GLN A 30 1.15 -3.34 18.23
N ALA A 31 1.52 -3.62 16.98
CA ALA A 31 2.87 -4.00 16.58
C ALA A 31 3.62 -2.80 15.98
N ASP A 32 4.94 -2.94 15.88
CA ASP A 32 5.76 -1.98 15.14
C ASP A 32 5.30 -1.94 13.67
N ILE A 33 5.25 -0.73 13.11
CA ILE A 33 4.98 -0.53 11.69
C ILE A 33 6.28 -0.11 11.02
N ILE A 34 6.66 -0.82 9.98
CA ILE A 34 7.80 -0.50 9.14
C ILE A 34 7.28 0.15 7.87
N ILE A 35 7.71 1.39 7.67
CA ILE A 35 7.43 2.17 6.47
C ILE A 35 8.62 1.96 5.54
N HIS A 36 8.40 1.24 4.45
CA HIS A 36 9.40 0.97 3.43
C HIS A 36 9.27 2.01 2.34
N GLY A 37 10.34 2.76 2.11
CA GLY A 37 10.50 3.46 0.86
C GLY A 37 10.79 2.46 -0.27
N ILE A 38 10.07 2.58 -1.37
CA ILE A 38 10.20 1.76 -2.57
C ILE A 38 10.29 2.66 -3.80
N VAL A 39 10.84 2.16 -4.90
CA VAL A 39 10.83 2.88 -6.19
C VAL A 39 10.22 2.02 -7.27
N CYS A 40 9.22 2.56 -7.97
CA CYS A 40 8.39 1.80 -8.91
C CYS A 40 8.36 2.44 -10.29
N GLY A 41 8.27 1.61 -11.33
CA GLY A 41 8.03 2.06 -12.69
C GLY A 41 7.72 0.89 -13.62
N ASP A 42 7.45 1.21 -14.87
CA ASP A 42 7.01 0.21 -15.85
C ASP A 42 8.19 -0.61 -16.40
N ASP A 43 9.42 -0.08 -16.30
CA ASP A 43 10.66 -0.67 -16.82
C ASP A 43 11.85 -0.30 -15.92
N LEU A 44 12.52 -1.32 -15.37
CA LEU A 44 13.70 -1.14 -14.52
C LEU A 44 14.97 -0.81 -15.30
N ASN A 45 14.96 -0.94 -16.64
CA ASN A 45 16.07 -0.48 -17.47
C ASN A 45 16.05 1.05 -17.65
N ASN A 46 14.96 1.72 -17.27
CA ASN A 46 14.83 3.17 -17.33
C ASN A 46 14.70 3.78 -15.93
N LEU A 47 15.81 3.77 -15.19
CA LEU A 47 15.89 4.21 -13.80
C LEU A 47 15.38 5.64 -13.56
N ASN A 48 15.47 6.53 -14.55
CA ASN A 48 15.00 7.91 -14.45
C ASN A 48 13.47 8.06 -14.44
N LYS A 49 12.73 7.02 -14.82
CA LYS A 49 11.26 6.99 -14.78
C LYS A 49 10.71 6.34 -13.52
N LEU A 50 11.57 5.81 -12.65
CA LEU A 50 11.13 5.25 -11.38
C LEU A 50 10.67 6.37 -10.46
N LYS A 51 9.54 6.13 -9.78
CA LYS A 51 8.95 7.07 -8.83
C LYS A 51 9.02 6.49 -7.43
N PRO A 52 9.38 7.29 -6.41
CA PRO A 52 9.33 6.85 -5.04
C PRO A 52 7.87 6.64 -4.59
N ALA A 53 7.66 5.67 -3.74
CA ALA A 53 6.43 5.42 -3.02
C ALA A 53 6.77 4.85 -1.64
N ASN A 54 5.77 4.77 -0.77
CA ASN A 54 5.92 4.08 0.52
C ASN A 54 4.90 2.95 0.62
N ILE A 55 5.29 1.90 1.35
CA ILE A 55 4.40 0.82 1.79
C ILE A 55 4.62 0.56 3.27
N TYR A 56 3.58 0.14 3.96
CA TYR A 56 3.59 -0.12 5.39
C TYR A 56 3.46 -1.63 5.60
N THR A 57 4.25 -2.19 6.51
CA THR A 57 4.11 -3.58 6.95
C THR A 57 4.37 -3.68 8.45
N ASN A 58 4.03 -4.81 9.07
CA ASN A 58 4.49 -5.15 10.43
C ASN A 58 5.75 -6.03 10.42
N THR A 59 6.34 -6.24 9.25
CA THR A 59 7.46 -7.18 9.03
C THR A 59 8.67 -6.46 8.44
N ALA A 60 9.85 -7.04 8.55
CA ALA A 60 11.08 -6.42 8.05
C ALA A 60 11.12 -6.31 6.52
N GLU A 61 10.22 -6.98 5.80
CA GLU A 61 10.17 -7.07 4.35
C GLU A 61 8.78 -6.70 3.83
N VAL A 62 8.66 -6.50 2.52
CA VAL A 62 7.35 -6.37 1.87
C VAL A 62 6.85 -7.77 1.52
N GLU A 63 5.68 -8.13 2.04
CA GLU A 63 5.13 -9.47 1.88
C GLU A 63 4.33 -9.60 0.58
N LYS A 64 4.22 -10.84 0.09
CA LYS A 64 3.28 -11.15 -0.99
C LYS A 64 1.85 -11.02 -0.45
N GLY A 65 1.04 -10.17 -1.07
CA GLY A 65 -0.36 -10.01 -0.68
C GLY A 65 -0.96 -8.70 -1.18
N THR A 66 -2.13 -8.37 -0.65
CA THR A 66 -2.89 -7.16 -0.95
C THR A 66 -2.94 -6.26 0.28
N TYR A 67 -2.38 -5.08 0.15
CA TYR A 67 -2.43 -4.02 1.16
C TYR A 67 -3.51 -3.00 0.79
N TYR A 68 -4.28 -2.55 1.77
CA TYR A 68 -5.40 -1.64 1.56
C TYR A 68 -5.13 -0.26 2.12
N PHE A 69 -5.59 0.75 1.38
CA PHE A 69 -5.34 2.15 1.70
C PHE A 69 -6.59 3.00 1.49
N ASN A 70 -6.67 4.08 2.26
CA ASN A 70 -7.62 5.16 2.04
C ASN A 70 -6.88 6.50 1.90
N SER A 71 -7.34 7.32 0.96
CA SER A 71 -6.77 8.65 0.68
C SER A 71 -7.89 9.66 0.42
N ALA A 72 -7.52 10.94 0.26
CA ALA A 72 -8.46 11.97 -0.19
C ALA A 72 -9.10 11.67 -1.57
N TYR A 73 -8.49 10.79 -2.37
CA TYR A 73 -8.97 10.36 -3.68
C TYR A 73 -9.77 9.05 -3.64
N GLY A 74 -10.04 8.54 -2.45
CA GLY A 74 -10.77 7.29 -2.22
C GLY A 74 -9.85 6.12 -1.85
N GLU A 75 -10.50 4.96 -1.72
CA GLU A 75 -9.85 3.69 -1.37
C GLU A 75 -9.13 3.08 -2.57
N TYR A 76 -7.99 2.46 -2.29
CA TYR A 76 -7.20 1.71 -3.26
C TYR A 76 -6.48 0.55 -2.59
N SER A 77 -6.01 -0.39 -3.40
CA SER A 77 -5.18 -1.49 -2.92
C SER A 77 -3.89 -1.61 -3.73
N LEU A 78 -2.86 -2.11 -3.05
CA LEU A 78 -1.57 -2.43 -3.61
C LEU A 78 -1.32 -3.92 -3.46
N THR A 79 -1.17 -4.64 -4.57
CA THR A 79 -0.76 -6.04 -4.54
C THR A 79 0.73 -6.14 -4.77
N PHE A 80 1.42 -7.00 -4.03
CA PHE A 80 2.84 -7.29 -4.24
C PHE A 80 3.02 -8.78 -4.52
N ASN A 81 3.80 -9.10 -5.56
CA ASN A 81 4.18 -10.46 -5.90
C ASN A 81 5.70 -10.50 -6.16
N PRO A 82 6.44 -11.46 -5.56
CA PRO A 82 7.87 -11.57 -5.77
C PRO A 82 8.21 -11.88 -7.23
N THR A 83 9.43 -11.51 -7.63
CA THR A 83 10.07 -11.95 -8.87
C THR A 83 11.22 -12.91 -8.55
N ASP A 84 11.90 -13.42 -9.57
CA ASP A 84 13.14 -14.21 -9.37
C ASP A 84 14.27 -13.37 -8.74
N ASN A 85 14.18 -12.03 -8.82
CA ASN A 85 15.04 -11.12 -8.08
C ASN A 85 14.35 -10.73 -6.76
N ASP A 86 14.96 -11.11 -5.65
CA ASP A 86 14.42 -10.92 -4.30
C ASP A 86 14.34 -9.46 -3.85
N ALA A 87 14.94 -8.54 -4.60
CA ALA A 87 14.83 -7.09 -4.39
C ALA A 87 13.77 -6.42 -5.24
N VAL A 88 13.13 -7.16 -6.15
CA VAL A 88 12.13 -6.65 -7.08
C VAL A 88 10.82 -7.40 -6.89
N MET A 89 9.73 -6.64 -6.78
CA MET A 89 8.37 -7.17 -6.76
C MET A 89 7.55 -6.55 -7.89
N VAL A 90 6.62 -7.33 -8.45
CA VAL A 90 5.53 -6.79 -9.25
C VAL A 90 4.51 -6.17 -8.30
N ARG A 91 4.26 -4.88 -8.47
CA ARG A 91 3.22 -4.14 -7.76
C ARG A 91 2.01 -3.92 -8.67
N GLY A 92 0.83 -4.33 -8.24
CA GLY A 92 -0.43 -3.97 -8.86
C GLY A 92 -1.11 -2.85 -8.07
N LEU A 93 -1.66 -1.86 -8.77
CA LEU A 93 -2.53 -0.83 -8.20
C LEU A 93 -3.95 -1.03 -8.70
N LEU A 94 -4.89 -1.10 -7.75
CA LEU A 94 -6.33 -1.08 -8.02
C LEU A 94 -6.96 0.09 -7.30
N THR A 95 -7.83 0.82 -7.98
CA THR A 95 -8.54 1.98 -7.45
C THR A 95 -10.03 1.84 -7.73
N ALA A 96 -10.85 2.71 -7.13
CA ALA A 96 -12.29 2.76 -7.38
C ALA A 96 -13.01 1.43 -7.13
N GLY A 97 -12.59 0.69 -6.09
CA GLY A 97 -13.22 -0.57 -5.67
C GLY A 97 -13.06 -1.74 -6.63
N LYS A 98 -12.18 -1.63 -7.62
CA LYS A 98 -11.84 -2.74 -8.51
C LYS A 98 -11.04 -3.82 -7.78
N THR A 99 -11.32 -5.08 -8.09
CA THR A 99 -10.66 -6.24 -7.46
C THR A 99 -10.09 -7.25 -8.46
N SER A 100 -10.37 -7.08 -9.76
CA SER A 100 -9.88 -7.98 -10.79
C SER A 100 -8.39 -7.74 -11.08
N THR A 101 -7.63 -8.81 -11.27
CA THR A 101 -6.23 -8.73 -11.67
C THR A 101 -6.04 -8.13 -13.07
N SER A 102 -7.08 -8.15 -13.92
CA SER A 102 -7.07 -7.53 -15.25
C SER A 102 -7.13 -6.01 -15.20
N ASP A 103 -7.65 -5.44 -14.12
CA ASP A 103 -7.78 -4.00 -13.93
C ASP A 103 -6.55 -3.35 -13.27
N MET A 104 -5.59 -4.18 -12.85
CA MET A 104 -4.40 -3.71 -12.16
C MET A 104 -3.52 -2.88 -13.09
N ASN A 105 -3.17 -1.68 -12.64
CA ASN A 105 -2.01 -1.00 -13.17
C ASN A 105 -0.75 -1.63 -12.55
N LYS A 106 0.01 -2.37 -13.36
CA LYS A 106 1.17 -3.16 -12.91
C LYS A 106 2.47 -2.42 -13.17
N GLN A 107 3.35 -2.46 -12.17
CA GLN A 107 4.69 -1.89 -12.22
C GLN A 107 5.70 -2.84 -11.56
N LEU A 108 6.96 -2.67 -11.88
CA LEU A 108 8.07 -3.28 -11.15
C LEU A 108 8.54 -2.30 -10.07
N CYS A 109 8.72 -2.80 -8.86
CA CYS A 109 9.18 -2.03 -7.72
C CYS A 109 10.44 -2.63 -7.12
N ILE A 110 11.46 -1.80 -6.93
CA ILE A 110 12.62 -2.15 -6.11
C ILE A 110 12.21 -1.89 -4.66
N VAL A 111 12.21 -2.94 -3.85
CA VAL A 111 11.68 -2.93 -2.47
C VAL A 111 12.77 -3.03 -1.39
N LYS A 112 14.02 -3.26 -1.79
CA LYS A 112 15.20 -3.21 -0.91
C LYS A 112 16.44 -2.80 -1.69
N ASP A 113 17.41 -2.25 -0.96
CA ASP A 113 18.70 -1.83 -1.51
C ASP A 113 19.50 -3.04 -2.02
N VAL A 114 20.19 -2.85 -3.15
CA VAL A 114 21.04 -3.86 -3.78
C VAL A 114 22.28 -3.20 -4.36
N GLU A 115 23.36 -3.98 -4.48
CA GLU A 115 24.59 -3.53 -5.09
C GLU A 115 24.36 -3.06 -6.54
N GLY A 116 24.98 -1.95 -6.93
CA GLY A 116 24.87 -1.36 -8.27
C GLY A 116 23.71 -0.38 -8.46
N LEU A 117 22.81 -0.21 -7.47
CA LEU A 117 21.75 0.80 -7.58
C LEU A 117 22.32 2.23 -7.45
N PRO A 118 21.92 3.19 -8.31
CA PRO A 118 22.35 4.58 -8.18
C PRO A 118 22.03 5.18 -6.81
N ALA A 119 22.97 5.93 -6.24
CA ALA A 119 22.83 6.53 -4.91
C ALA A 119 21.54 7.36 -4.73
N ALA A 120 21.10 8.04 -5.79
CA ALA A 120 19.84 8.78 -5.80
C ALA A 120 18.62 7.89 -5.52
N LEU A 121 18.56 6.70 -6.10
CA LEU A 121 17.47 5.74 -5.89
C LEU A 121 17.58 5.06 -4.53
N ARG A 122 18.79 4.72 -4.09
CA ARG A 122 19.05 4.15 -2.76
C ARG A 122 18.55 5.06 -1.64
N GLY A 123 18.64 6.38 -1.83
CA GLY A 123 18.10 7.36 -0.90
C GLY A 123 16.60 7.22 -0.64
N TYR A 124 15.83 6.73 -1.62
CA TYR A 124 14.39 6.48 -1.50
C TYR A 124 14.05 5.11 -0.91
N LEU A 125 15.01 4.18 -0.78
CA LEU A 125 14.78 2.82 -0.26
C LEU A 125 14.94 2.71 1.27
N LYS A 126 14.90 3.84 1.96
CA LYS A 126 15.05 3.89 3.41
C LYS A 126 13.83 3.33 4.10
N LYS A 127 14.06 2.67 5.23
CA LYS A 127 13.01 2.18 6.12
C LYS A 127 12.92 3.09 7.35
N VAL A 128 11.70 3.32 7.80
CA VAL A 128 11.41 3.96 9.09
C VAL A 128 10.58 3.00 9.91
N THR A 129 11.05 2.66 11.11
CA THR A 129 10.27 1.87 12.06
C THR A 129 9.55 2.81 13.00
N LEU A 130 8.23 2.81 12.91
CA LEU A 130 7.37 3.46 13.87
C LEU A 130 7.01 2.47 14.97
N LYS A 131 7.52 2.71 16.18
CA LYS A 131 7.29 1.82 17.33
C LYS A 131 5.85 1.89 17.80
N ALA A 132 5.26 0.75 18.18
CA ALA A 132 3.87 0.71 18.65
C ALA A 132 3.59 1.65 19.84
N ASN A 133 4.60 1.92 20.66
CA ASN A 133 4.55 2.79 21.83
C ASN A 133 5.17 4.18 21.60
N ASP A 134 5.42 4.58 20.35
CA ASP A 134 5.99 5.90 20.04
C ASP A 134 5.00 7.01 20.44
N PRO A 135 5.39 7.99 21.29
CA PRO A 135 4.51 9.10 21.67
C PRO A 135 4.08 9.97 20.49
N ASN A 136 4.83 9.96 19.37
CA ASN A 136 4.52 10.72 18.16
C ASN A 136 3.79 9.88 17.10
N TRP A 137 3.40 8.63 17.41
CA TRP A 137 2.84 7.68 16.44
C TRP A 137 1.73 8.26 15.58
N VAL A 138 0.78 8.96 16.19
CA VAL A 138 -0.36 9.57 15.49
C VAL A 138 0.09 10.61 14.48
N GLN A 139 1.07 11.44 14.86
CA GLN A 139 1.57 12.51 14.00
C GLN A 139 2.39 11.91 12.85
N THR A 140 3.30 10.98 13.14
CA THR A 140 4.10 10.30 12.11
C THR A 140 3.22 9.56 11.12
N MET A 141 2.23 8.79 11.59
CA MET A 141 1.29 8.08 10.71
C MET A 141 0.49 9.05 9.83
N LYS A 142 0.07 10.19 10.38
CA LYS A 142 -0.63 11.23 9.63
C LYS A 142 0.24 11.80 8.51
N ASP A 143 1.51 12.10 8.78
CA ASP A 143 2.42 12.69 7.80
C ASP A 143 2.72 11.73 6.64
N TYR A 144 2.92 10.45 6.94
CA TYR A 144 3.09 9.44 5.89
C TYR A 144 1.79 9.17 5.11
N ALA A 145 0.64 9.18 5.79
CA ALA A 145 -0.64 8.97 5.15
C ALA A 145 -1.01 10.07 4.14
N LEU A 146 -0.48 11.29 4.30
CA LEU A 146 -0.64 12.36 3.31
C LEU A 146 0.00 12.02 1.96
N VAL A 147 1.04 11.18 1.96
CA VAL A 147 1.80 10.82 0.75
C VAL A 147 1.40 9.45 0.22
N ALA A 148 1.25 8.47 1.11
CA ALA A 148 1.09 7.06 0.76
C ALA A 148 -0.27 6.46 1.15
N GLY A 149 -1.23 7.29 1.57
CA GLY A 149 -2.54 6.84 2.07
C GLY A 149 -2.48 6.26 3.48
N LYS A 150 -3.63 6.26 4.15
CA LYS A 150 -3.81 5.61 5.46
C LYS A 150 -3.90 4.10 5.25
N PRO A 151 -3.05 3.28 5.88
CA PRO A 151 -3.13 1.83 5.76
C PRO A 151 -4.37 1.29 6.48
N ALA A 152 -4.90 0.16 6.02
CA ALA A 152 -5.96 -0.52 6.73
C ALA A 152 -5.42 -1.36 7.89
N PHE A 153 -6.10 -1.32 9.03
CA PHE A 153 -5.86 -2.17 10.21
C PHE A 153 -6.87 -3.30 10.35
N GLY A 154 -7.87 -3.31 9.48
CA GLY A 154 -8.94 -4.28 9.39
C GLY A 154 -9.82 -3.97 8.19
N LYS A 155 -10.81 -4.82 7.93
CA LYS A 155 -11.71 -4.64 6.79
C LYS A 155 -12.56 -3.37 6.98
N GLY A 156 -12.26 -2.33 6.21
CA GLY A 156 -12.92 -1.02 6.32
C GLY A 156 -12.44 -0.17 7.49
N GLU A 157 -11.34 -0.54 8.15
CA GLU A 157 -10.75 0.18 9.27
C GLU A 157 -9.40 0.78 8.84
N TYR A 158 -9.25 2.10 8.86
CA TYR A 158 -8.09 2.87 8.37
C TYR A 158 -7.62 3.95 9.35
#